data_AF-A0AAZ3SRB2-F1
#
_entry.id   AF-A0AAZ3SRB2-F1
#
_cell.length_a   1.000
_cell.length_b   1.000
_cell.length_c   1.000
_cell.angle_alpha   90.00
_cell.angle_beta   90.00
_cell.angle_gamma   90.00
#
_symmetry.space_group_name_H-M   'P 1'
#
loop_
_entity.id
_entity.type
_entity.pdbx_description
1 polymer ?
#
loop_
_entity_poly.entity_id
_entity_poly.type
_entity_poly.pdbx_seq_one_letter_code
_entity_poly.pdbx_strand_id
1 'polypeptide(L)' 'MFQHDIAWPHVAMICTQFLEAENIPVFPWPAYSPDLSPIEHVWDALGQHV' A
#
# COMPACT_ATOMS: atom_id res chain seq x y z
N MET A 1 6.01 -10.27 0.45
CA MET A 1 5.17 -9.58 -0.54
C MET A 1 4.70 -8.30 0.09
N PHE A 2 5.04 -7.15 -0.48
CA PHE A 2 4.77 -5.82 0.01
C PHE A 2 3.47 -5.30 -0.59
N GLN A 3 2.58 -4.77 0.24
CA GLN A 3 1.31 -4.22 -0.18
C GLN A 3 1.30 -2.72 0.12
N HIS A 4 0.96 -1.94 -0.88
CA HIS A 4 0.69 -0.51 -0.76
C HIS A 4 -0.44 -0.15 -1.73
N ASP A 5 -1.10 0.97 -1.48
CA ASP A 5 -2.10 1.50 -2.41
C ASP A 5 -1.42 1.98 -3.71
N ILE A 6 -2.23 2.28 -4.72
CA ILE A 6 -1.76 2.82 -6.00
C ILE A 6 -1.64 4.36 -5.98
N ALA A 7 -1.43 4.97 -4.80
CA ALA A 7 -1.24 6.42 -4.73
C ALA A 7 -0.05 6.84 -5.59
N TRP A 8 -0.16 8.02 -6.22
CA TRP A 8 0.83 8.54 -7.16
C TRP A 8 2.29 8.49 -6.65
N PRO A 9 2.58 8.83 -5.37
CA PRO A 9 3.94 8.69 -4.85
C PRO A 9 4.45 7.25 -4.85
N HIS A 10 3.60 6.27 -4.57
CA HIS A 10 4.02 4.87 -4.46
C HIS A 10 4.24 4.19 -5.81
N VAL A 11 3.58 4.66 -6.85
CA VAL A 11 3.78 4.20 -8.24
C VAL A 11 4.78 5.07 -9.01
N ALA A 12 5.38 6.07 -8.36
CA ALA A 12 6.42 6.88 -8.96
C ALA A 12 7.65 6.02 -9.30
N MET A 13 8.30 6.34 -10.42
CA MET A 13 9.44 5.57 -10.94
C MET A 13 10.56 5.37 -9.91
N ILE A 14 10.86 6.39 -9.11
CA ILE A 14 11.89 6.30 -8.08
C ILE A 14 11.53 5.26 -7.00
N CYS A 15 10.25 5.15 -6.64
CA CYS A 15 9.77 4.19 -5.66
C CYS A 15 9.76 2.77 -6.24
N THR A 16 9.29 2.60 -7.48
CA THR A 16 9.28 1.27 -8.11
C THR A 16 10.70 0.74 -8.34
N GLN A 17 11.63 1.59 -8.79
CA GLN A 17 13.05 1.21 -8.96
C GLN A 17 13.71 0.82 -7.64
N PHE A 18 13.40 1.52 -6.55
CA PHE A 18 13.89 1.16 -5.23
C PHE A 18 13.40 -0.24 -4.82
N LEU A 19 12.09 -0.50 -4.96
CA LEU A 19 11.51 -1.80 -4.62
C LEU A 19 12.10 -2.94 -5.46
N GLU A 20 12.34 -2.70 -6.74
CA GLU A 20 13.03 -3.64 -7.62
C GLU A 20 14.49 -3.90 -7.19
N ALA A 21 15.25 -2.84 -6.90
CA ALA A 21 16.66 -2.94 -6.47
C ALA A 21 16.80 -3.71 -5.15
N GLU A 22 15.87 -3.51 -4.22
CA GLU A 22 15.82 -4.21 -2.93
C GLU A 22 15.19 -5.61 -3.03
N ASN A 23 14.80 -6.06 -4.23
CA ASN A 23 14.13 -7.35 -4.46
C ASN A 23 12.86 -7.52 -3.61
N ILE A 24 12.10 -6.45 -3.43
CA ILE A 24 10.86 -6.45 -2.65
C ILE A 24 9.69 -6.76 -3.59
N PRO A 25 9.08 -7.96 -3.53
CA PRO A 25 7.96 -8.30 -4.40
C PRO A 25 6.71 -7.51 -4.02
N VAL A 26 6.15 -6.74 -4.95
CA VAL A 26 4.93 -5.93 -4.75
C VAL A 26 3.68 -6.74 -5.06
N PHE A 27 2.66 -6.60 -4.23
CA PHE A 27 1.33 -7.16 -4.47
C PHE A 27 0.55 -6.29 -5.47
N PRO A 28 0.03 -6.84 -6.58
CA PRO A 28 -0.80 -6.08 -7.51
C PRO A 28 -2.12 -5.72 -6.83
N TRP A 29 -2.30 -4.43 -6.50
CA TRP A 29 -3.47 -3.93 -5.78
C TRP A 29 -4.53 -3.35 -6.74
N PRO A 30 -5.82 -3.69 -6.58
CA PRO A 30 -6.89 -3.06 -7.35
C PRO A 30 -7.09 -1.59 -6.98
N ALA A 31 -7.37 -0.74 -7.97
CA ALA A 31 -7.73 0.65 -7.77
C ALA A 31 -9.04 0.77 -6.96
N TYR A 32 -9.12 1.78 -6.08
CA TYR A 32 -10.33 2.11 -5.32
C TYR A 32 -10.86 0.98 -4.42
N SER A 33 -9.97 0.15 -3.87
CA SER A 33 -10.33 -0.90 -2.90
C SER A 33 -9.71 -0.65 -1.52
N PRO A 34 -10.15 0.39 -0.78
CA PRO A 34 -9.68 0.65 0.58
C PRO A 34 -10.12 -0.44 1.56
N ASP A 35 -11.28 -1.05 1.32
CA ASP A 35 -11.87 -2.15 2.10
C ASP A 35 -10.99 -3.41 2.16
N LEU A 36 -10.13 -3.58 1.15
CA LEU A 36 -9.20 -4.70 1.13
C LEU A 36 -7.93 -4.39 1.94
N SER A 37 -7.65 -3.13 2.26
CA SER A 37 -6.37 -2.72 2.82
C SER A 37 -6.30 -2.96 4.33
N PRO A 38 -5.37 -3.79 4.83
CA PRO A 38 -5.22 -4.03 6.26
C PRO A 38 -4.95 -2.75 7.06
N ILE A 39 -4.32 -1.74 6.46
CA ILE A 39 -4.01 -0.48 7.15
C ILE A 39 -5.27 0.34 7.41
N GLU A 40 -6.25 0.32 6.50
CA GLU A 40 -7.54 1.00 6.69
C GLU A 40 -8.31 0.37 7.86
N HIS A 41 -8.29 -0.97 7.98
CA HIS A 41 -8.87 -1.65 9.14
C HIS A 41 -8.18 -1.27 10.47
N VAL A 42 -6.86 -1.08 10.46
CA VAL A 42 -6.13 -0.64 11.66
C VAL A 42 -6.49 0.80 12.00
N TRP A 43 -6.60 1.69 11.01
CA TRP A 43 -7.05 3.07 11.21
C TRP A 43 -8.48 3.14 11.74
N ASP A 44 -9.41 2.32 11.23
CA ASP A 44 -10.77 2.23 11.73
C ASP A 44 -10.82 1.77 13.18
N ALA A 45 -10.06 0.73 13.53
CA ALA A 45 -9.98 0.21 14.90
C ALA A 45 -9.38 1.25 15.87
N LEU A 46 -8.38 2.02 15.39
CA LEU A 46 -7.78 3.12 16.14
C LEU A 46 -8.78 4.27 16.29
N GLY A 47 -9.48 4.66 15.23
CA GLY A 47 -10.50 5.71 15.19
C GLY A 47 -11.70 5.43 16.09
N GLN A 48 -12.08 4.16 16.26
CA GLN A 48 -13.13 3.73 17.19
C GLN A 48 -12.72 3.81 18.67
N HIS A 49 -11.42 3.95 18.97
CA HIS A 49 -10.89 4.13 20.33
C HIS A 49 -10.64 5.60 20.70
N VAL A 50 -11.01 6.55 19.83
CA VAL A 50 -10.84 8.01 20.05
C VAL A 50 -12.16 8.70 20.33
#